data_AF-A0AAV8YIC3-F1
#
_entry.id   AF-A0AAV8YIC3-F1
#
_cell.length_a   1.000
_cell.length_b   1.000
_cell.length_c   1.000
_cell.angle_alpha   90.00
_cell.angle_beta   90.00
_cell.angle_gamma   90.00
#
_symmetry.space_group_name_H-M   'P 1'
#
loop_
_entity.id
_entity.type
_entity.pdbx_description
1 polymer ?
#
loop_
_entity_poly.entity_id
_entity_poly.type
_entity_poly.pdbx_seq_one_letter_code
_entity_poly.pdbx_strand_id
1 'polypeptide(L)'
;MVFNDVDGIYTYTYEAEKKDNCLVCSQVRQALEIQDPHRMKLKQLIELLTESAAYQMKSPGLTTVIDGKNKTLYMSLIKSIEERTRDNLNKTLVELGLKDGQEILVADVTSPNTLIFSLKYLVKDVEML
;
A
#
# COMPACT_ATOMS: atom_id res chain seq x y z
N MET A 1 20.03 -16.62 -12.59
CA MET A 1 21.15 -16.67 -13.56
C MET A 1 21.31 -15.28 -14.17
N VAL A 2 22.51 -14.74 -14.13
CA VAL A 2 22.91 -13.53 -14.84
C VAL A 2 23.69 -13.96 -16.07
N PHE A 3 23.39 -13.36 -17.23
CA PHE A 3 24.03 -13.62 -18.51
C PHE A 3 24.50 -12.29 -19.11
N ASN A 4 25.72 -12.23 -19.62
CA ASN A 4 26.30 -11.07 -20.30
C ASN A 4 27.20 -11.54 -21.45
N ASP A 5 26.98 -10.99 -22.65
CA ASP A 5 27.71 -11.26 -23.90
C ASP A 5 28.32 -10.02 -24.56
N VAL A 6 28.42 -8.90 -23.84
CA VAL A 6 28.96 -7.63 -24.36
C VAL A 6 30.46 -7.71 -24.64
N ASP A 7 31.21 -8.46 -23.82
CA ASP A 7 32.63 -8.76 -24.01
C ASP A 7 32.92 -10.21 -23.59
N GLY A 8 33.09 -11.09 -24.57
CA GLY A 8 33.13 -12.53 -24.34
C GLY A 8 31.78 -13.09 -23.84
N ILE A 9 31.80 -14.23 -23.17
CA ILE A 9 30.59 -14.84 -22.57
C ILE A 9 30.83 -14.97 -21.06
N TYR A 10 29.96 -14.32 -20.27
CA TYR A 10 29.97 -14.38 -18.81
C TYR A 10 28.63 -14.87 -18.26
N THR A 11 28.69 -15.82 -17.32
CA THR A 11 27.50 -16.31 -16.60
C THR A 11 27.76 -16.38 -15.10
N TYR A 12 26.74 -16.03 -14.32
CA TYR A 12 26.77 -16.18 -12.87
C TYR A 12 25.44 -16.75 -12.36
N THR A 13 25.53 -17.85 -11.62
CA THR A 13 24.36 -18.55 -11.07
C THR A 13 24.47 -18.60 -9.56
N TYR A 14 23.42 -18.16 -8.91
CA TYR A 14 23.24 -18.23 -7.47
C TYR A 14 21.75 -18.43 -7.19
N GLU A 15 21.45 -18.98 -6.02
CA GLU A 15 20.09 -19.07 -5.51
C GLU A 15 19.77 -17.77 -4.76
N ALA A 16 18.78 -17.02 -5.26
CA ALA A 16 18.34 -15.81 -4.58
C ALA A 16 17.52 -16.19 -3.36
N GLU A 17 17.91 -15.69 -2.19
CA GLU A 17 17.18 -15.95 -0.94
C GLU A 17 15.76 -15.37 -1.00
N LYS A 18 14.81 -16.13 -0.45
CA LYS A 18 13.43 -15.68 -0.29
C LYS A 18 13.37 -14.65 0.83
N LYS A 19 12.95 -13.43 0.53
CA LYS A 19 12.61 -12.45 1.56
C LYS A 19 11.37 -12.91 2.34
N ASP A 20 11.49 -13.01 3.67
CA ASP A 20 10.39 -13.42 4.55
C ASP A 20 9.19 -12.47 4.51
N ASN A 21 9.44 -11.19 4.23
CA ASN A 21 8.43 -10.15 4.11
C ASN A 21 8.06 -9.82 2.66
N CYS A 22 8.33 -10.71 1.70
CA CYS A 22 8.02 -10.48 0.29
C CYS A 22 6.52 -10.24 0.07
N LEU A 23 6.16 -9.07 -0.48
CA LEU A 23 4.77 -8.68 -0.75
C LEU A 23 3.97 -9.70 -1.56
N VAL A 24 4.62 -10.47 -2.43
CA VAL A 24 3.93 -11.36 -3.37
C VAL A 24 3.79 -12.78 -2.80
N CYS A 25 4.86 -13.31 -2.21
CA CYS A 25 4.93 -14.72 -1.80
C CYS A 25 5.01 -14.94 -0.29
N SER A 26 5.07 -13.88 0.51
CA SER A 26 4.78 -13.95 1.94
C SER A 26 3.33 -13.55 2.15
N GLN A 27 2.53 -14.46 2.70
CA GLN A 27 1.12 -14.20 3.05
C GLN A 27 1.01 -13.41 4.37
N VAL A 28 2.00 -12.54 4.62
CA VAL A 28 2.14 -11.79 5.87
C VAL A 28 1.65 -10.37 5.62
N ARG A 29 0.77 -9.91 6.51
CA ARG A 29 0.31 -8.51 6.55
C ARG A 29 1.49 -7.56 6.73
N GLN A 30 1.54 -6.53 5.92
CA GLN A 30 2.62 -5.55 5.93
C GLN A 30 2.25 -4.39 6.85
N ALA A 31 3.18 -3.94 7.68
CA ALA A 31 2.96 -2.75 8.49
C ALA A 31 3.20 -1.50 7.64
N LEU A 32 2.20 -0.62 7.57
CA LEU A 32 2.29 0.66 6.88
C LEU A 32 2.39 1.77 7.91
N GLU A 33 3.58 2.33 8.04
CA GLU A 33 3.86 3.36 9.04
C GLU A 33 3.33 4.72 8.60
N ILE A 34 2.46 5.30 9.43
CA ILE A 34 1.80 6.59 9.19
C ILE A 34 2.32 7.57 10.25
N GLN A 35 3.09 8.57 9.83
CA GLN A 35 3.71 9.53 10.77
C GLN A 35 2.73 10.54 11.36
N ASP A 36 1.82 11.07 10.53
CA ASP A 36 0.82 12.06 10.98
C ASP A 36 -0.57 11.65 10.46
N PRO A 37 -1.31 10.81 11.22
CA PRO A 37 -2.60 10.31 10.76
C PRO A 37 -3.67 11.41 10.64
N HIS A 38 -3.51 12.52 11.37
CA HIS A 38 -4.45 13.64 11.35
C HIS A 38 -4.26 14.53 10.12
N ARG A 39 -3.05 14.61 9.56
CA ARG A 39 -2.77 15.42 8.36
C ARG A 39 -2.68 14.59 7.09
N MET A 40 -2.29 13.32 7.19
CA MET A 40 -2.09 12.48 6.01
C MET A 40 -3.43 12.26 5.30
N LYS A 41 -3.46 12.64 4.03
CA LYS A 41 -4.62 12.46 3.14
C LYS A 41 -4.56 11.11 2.45
N LEU A 42 -5.72 10.60 2.03
CA LEU A 42 -5.78 9.36 1.25
C LEU A 42 -4.98 9.45 -0.06
N LYS A 43 -4.92 10.62 -0.70
CA LYS A 43 -4.08 10.86 -1.87
C LYS A 43 -2.60 10.56 -1.61
N GLN A 44 -2.08 11.01 -0.47
CA GLN A 44 -0.67 10.80 -0.09
C GLN A 44 -0.39 9.32 0.21
N LEU A 45 -1.37 8.59 0.73
CA LEU A 45 -1.26 7.14 0.93
C LEU A 45 -1.13 6.41 -0.41
N ILE A 46 -1.93 6.79 -1.40
CA ILE A 46 -1.85 6.24 -2.76
C ILE A 46 -0.52 6.59 -3.43
N GLU A 47 -0.07 7.85 -3.29
CA GLU A 47 1.24 8.29 -3.78
C GLU A 47 2.37 7.46 -3.16
N LEU A 48 2.34 7.22 -1.84
CA LEU A 48 3.31 6.38 -1.15
C LEU A 48 3.33 4.94 -1.71
N LEU A 49 2.16 4.34 -1.95
CA LEU A 49 2.07 2.98 -2.53
C LEU A 49 2.56 2.92 -3.98
N THR A 50 2.48 4.04 -4.70
CA THR A 50 2.89 4.15 -6.11
C THR A 50 4.40 4.42 -6.24
N GLU A 51 4.93 5.36 -5.44
CA GLU A 51 6.29 5.88 -5.58
C GLU A 51 7.33 5.10 -4.76
N SER A 52 6.91 4.42 -3.69
CA SER A 52 7.83 3.63 -2.87
C SER A 52 8.46 2.51 -3.68
N ALA A 53 9.80 2.45 -3.69
CA ALA A 53 10.55 1.37 -4.33
C ALA A 53 10.21 -0.03 -3.77
N ALA A 54 9.66 -0.10 -2.56
CA ALA A 54 9.19 -1.36 -1.99
C ALA A 54 7.90 -1.88 -2.66
N TYR A 55 7.02 -0.97 -3.10
CA TYR A 55 5.66 -1.30 -3.55
C TYR A 55 5.46 -1.16 -5.06
N GLN A 56 5.91 -0.03 -5.63
CA GLN A 56 5.87 0.28 -7.07
C GLN A 56 4.52 -0.03 -7.77
N MET A 57 3.41 0.23 -7.08
CA MET A 57 2.07 -0.04 -7.61
C MET A 57 1.72 0.93 -8.75
N LYS A 58 0.86 0.52 -9.69
CA LYS A 58 0.48 1.39 -10.82
C LYS A 58 -0.81 2.18 -10.59
N SER A 59 -1.83 1.55 -10.04
CA SER A 59 -3.14 2.13 -9.81
C SER A 59 -3.86 1.42 -8.65
N PRO A 60 -3.37 1.60 -7.41
CA PRO A 60 -3.86 0.84 -6.27
C PRO A 60 -5.31 1.23 -5.92
N GLY A 61 -6.17 0.22 -5.85
CA GLY A 61 -7.52 0.31 -5.31
C GLY A 61 -7.53 -0.08 -3.83
N LEU A 62 -8.07 0.79 -2.99
CA LEU A 62 -8.03 0.66 -1.53
C LEU A 62 -9.44 0.41 -0.98
N THR A 63 -9.58 -0.65 -0.18
CA THR A 63 -10.78 -0.95 0.60
C THR A 63 -10.43 -1.25 2.05
N THR A 64 -11.41 -1.13 2.95
CA THR A 64 -11.25 -1.45 4.37
C THR A 64 -12.58 -1.92 4.95
N VAL A 65 -12.56 -2.44 6.18
CA VAL A 65 -13.74 -2.76 6.95
C VAL A 65 -13.94 -1.71 8.03
N ILE A 66 -15.09 -1.04 8.03
CA ILE A 66 -15.50 -0.11 9.10
C ILE A 66 -16.85 -0.58 9.64
N ASP A 67 -16.94 -0.75 10.96
CA ASP A 67 -18.15 -1.20 11.65
C ASP A 67 -18.77 -2.47 11.05
N GLY A 68 -17.91 -3.43 10.66
CA GLY A 68 -18.32 -4.72 10.08
C GLY A 68 -18.76 -4.65 8.61
N LYS A 69 -18.63 -3.50 7.93
CA LYS A 69 -18.99 -3.33 6.52
C LYS A 69 -17.77 -3.00 5.67
N ASN A 70 -17.69 -3.63 4.50
CA ASN A 70 -16.70 -3.29 3.49
C ASN A 70 -16.97 -1.89 2.94
N LYS A 71 -15.96 -1.02 3.00
CA LYS A 71 -15.99 0.34 2.49
C LYS A 71 -14.87 0.53 1.49
N THR A 72 -15.22 0.99 0.29
CA THR A 72 -14.23 1.42 -0.71
C THR A 72 -13.73 2.81 -0.38
N LEU A 73 -12.41 2.94 -0.20
CA LEU A 73 -11.78 4.24 0.05
C LEU A 73 -11.55 4.98 -1.26
N TYR A 74 -10.94 4.29 -2.25
CA TYR A 74 -10.70 4.81 -3.59
C TYR A 74 -10.43 3.68 -4.59
N MET A 75 -10.94 3.80 -5.82
CA MET A 75 -10.59 2.94 -6.95
C MET A 75 -10.62 3.74 -8.24
N SER A 76 -9.49 3.81 -8.94
CA SER A 76 -9.31 4.57 -10.20
C SER A 76 -9.86 3.85 -11.44
N LEU A 77 -9.79 2.51 -11.48
CA LEU A 77 -10.07 1.72 -12.68
C LEU A 77 -11.55 1.67 -13.08
N ILE A 78 -12.46 1.84 -12.12
CA ILE A 78 -13.90 1.75 -12.34
C ILE A 78 -14.49 3.15 -12.23
N LYS A 79 -14.78 3.77 -13.38
CA LYS A 79 -15.23 5.18 -13.48
C LYS A 79 -16.36 5.55 -12.50
N SER A 80 -17.38 4.71 -12.39
CA SER A 80 -18.51 4.97 -11.49
C SER A 80 -18.15 4.93 -9.99
N ILE A 81 -17.13 4.14 -9.62
CA ILE A 81 -16.63 4.09 -8.24
C ILE A 81 -15.64 5.23 -8.02
N GLU A 82 -14.80 5.53 -9.01
CA GLU A 82 -13.84 6.63 -8.98
C GLU A 82 -14.55 7.95 -8.72
N GLU A 83 -15.59 8.28 -9.48
CA GLU A 83 -16.36 9.51 -9.32
C GLU A 83 -16.97 9.62 -7.91
N ARG A 84 -17.43 8.51 -7.34
CA ARG A 84 -18.03 8.45 -5.98
C ARG A 84 -17.02 8.48 -4.85
N THR A 85 -15.77 8.12 -5.12
CA THR A 85 -14.71 8.01 -4.11
C THR A 85 -13.63 9.08 -4.25
N ARG A 86 -13.65 9.87 -5.33
CA ARG A 86 -12.70 10.95 -5.60
C ARG A 86 -12.64 11.97 -4.47
N ASP A 87 -13.77 12.32 -3.86
CA ASP A 87 -13.80 13.26 -2.73
C ASP A 87 -13.03 12.75 -1.51
N ASN A 88 -12.88 11.44 -1.34
CA ASN A 88 -12.13 10.85 -0.24
C ASN A 88 -10.62 11.11 -0.36
N LEU A 89 -10.11 11.39 -1.57
CA LEU A 89 -8.68 11.68 -1.78
C LEU A 89 -8.22 12.91 -0.99
N ASN A 90 -9.12 13.88 -0.79
CA ASN A 90 -8.83 15.12 -0.08
C ASN A 90 -9.03 15.02 1.44
N LYS A 91 -9.64 13.93 1.91
CA LYS A 91 -9.91 13.68 3.32
C LYS A 91 -8.71 13.02 4.00
N THR A 92 -8.57 13.28 5.29
CA THR A 92 -7.52 12.67 6.10
C THR A 92 -7.88 11.22 6.44
N LEU A 93 -6.88 10.41 6.80
CA LEU A 93 -7.13 9.01 7.18
C LEU A 93 -8.12 8.91 8.35
N VAL A 94 -7.98 9.81 9.33
CA VAL A 94 -8.88 9.89 10.49
C VAL A 94 -10.30 10.31 10.10
N GLU A 95 -10.47 11.29 9.20
CA GLU A 95 -11.79 11.69 8.68
C GLU A 95 -12.51 10.56 7.93
N LEU A 96 -11.75 9.65 7.32
CA LEU A 96 -12.28 8.47 6.64
C LEU A 96 -12.68 7.35 7.60
N GLY A 97 -12.36 7.49 8.89
CA GLY A 97 -12.63 6.54 9.96
C GLY A 97 -11.53 5.49 10.13
N LEU A 98 -10.33 5.71 9.57
CA LEU A 98 -9.21 4.79 9.71
C LEU A 98 -8.51 4.97 11.06
N LYS A 99 -8.29 3.87 11.75
CA LYS A 99 -7.67 3.81 13.09
C LYS A 99 -6.31 3.11 13.02
N ASP A 100 -5.54 3.29 14.09
CA ASP A 100 -4.33 2.50 14.30
C ASP A 100 -4.66 0.99 14.35
N GLY A 101 -3.78 0.17 13.77
CA GLY A 101 -3.98 -1.27 13.63
C GLY A 101 -5.03 -1.70 12.59
N GLN A 102 -5.73 -0.75 11.94
CA GLN A 102 -6.75 -1.09 10.96
C GLN A 102 -6.14 -1.65 9.68
N GLU A 103 -6.80 -2.67 9.13
CA GLU A 103 -6.38 -3.30 7.89
C GLU A 103 -6.96 -2.57 6.66
N ILE A 104 -6.10 -2.33 5.68
CA ILE A 104 -6.44 -1.88 4.35
C ILE A 104 -6.10 -3.00 3.38
N LEU A 105 -7.08 -3.34 2.54
CA LEU A 105 -6.92 -4.25 1.43
C LEU A 105 -6.58 -3.43 0.19
N VAL A 106 -5.48 -3.78 -0.46
CA VAL A 106 -4.96 -3.08 -1.64
C VAL A 106 -4.91 -4.05 -2.81
N ALA A 107 -5.65 -3.73 -3.87
CA ALA A 107 -5.62 -4.45 -5.12
C ALA A 107 -5.00 -3.56 -6.20
N ASP A 108 -4.07 -4.10 -6.99
CA ASP A 108 -3.38 -3.35 -8.03
C ASP A 108 -3.08 -4.23 -9.25
N VAL A 109 -2.93 -3.64 -10.43
CA VAL A 109 -2.60 -4.38 -11.66
C VAL A 109 -1.20 -5.02 -11.65
N THR A 110 -0.33 -4.64 -10.71
CA THR A 110 1.01 -5.24 -10.54
C THR A 110 0.99 -6.59 -9.81
N SER A 111 -0.11 -6.95 -9.14
CA SER A 111 -0.25 -8.20 -8.39
C SER A 111 -1.62 -8.84 -8.63
N PRO A 112 -1.70 -10.16 -8.90
CA PRO A 112 -2.99 -10.86 -8.99
C PRO A 112 -3.69 -11.01 -7.63
N ASN A 113 -2.92 -10.92 -6.53
CA ASN A 113 -3.44 -11.09 -5.17
C ASN A 113 -3.65 -9.74 -4.49
N THR A 114 -4.72 -9.65 -3.70
CA THR A 114 -4.96 -8.52 -2.80
C THR A 114 -3.94 -8.54 -1.65
N LEU A 115 -3.25 -7.42 -1.45
CA LEU A 115 -2.30 -7.22 -0.39
C LEU A 115 -3.01 -6.64 0.84
N ILE A 116 -2.60 -7.08 2.03
CA ILE A 116 -3.16 -6.63 3.30
C ILE A 116 -2.11 -5.80 4.03
N PHE A 117 -2.47 -4.54 4.30
CA PHE A 117 -1.64 -3.61 5.06
C PHE A 117 -2.29 -3.31 6.39
N SER A 118 -1.55 -3.48 7.48
CA SER A 118 -1.93 -2.99 8.81
C SER A 118 -1.39 -1.58 8.97
N LEU A 119 -2.28 -0.60 9.19
CA LEU A 119 -1.86 0.75 9.53
C LEU A 119 -1.18 0.74 10.89
N LYS A 120 -0.04 1.43 11.00
CA LYS A 120 0.69 1.63 12.25
C LYS A 120 0.97 3.12 12.40
N TYR A 121 0.24 3.77 13.30
CA TYR A 121 0.35 5.19 13.53
C TYR A 121 1.56 5.45 14.44
N LEU A 122 2.57 6.14 13.91
CA LEU A 122 3.74 6.58 14.65
C LEU A 122 3.46 7.94 15.28
N VAL A 123 2.43 8.02 16.11
CA VAL A 123 2.15 9.26 16.85
C VAL A 123 3.32 9.48 17.80
N LYS A 124 4.11 10.54 17.58
CA LYS A 124 4.94 11.08 18.65
C LYS A 124 3.98 11.70 19.64
N ASP A 125 3.98 11.23 20.89
CA ASP A 125 3.34 11.90 22.01
C ASP A 125 3.87 13.34 22.10
N VAL A 126 3.26 14.27 21.35
CA VAL A 126 3.34 15.69 21.66
C VAL A 126 2.13 15.93 22.54
N GLU A 127 2.42 15.98 23.83
CA GLU A 127 1.51 16.31 24.92
C GLU A 127 0.42 17.30 24.47
N MET A 128 -0.83 16.90 24.66
CA MET A 128 -1.93 17.84 24.76
C MET A 128 -1.68 18.70 26.01
N LEU A 129 -1.21 19.93 25.79
CA LEU A 129 -1.31 21.06 26.73
C LEU A 129 -2.17 22.16 26.09
#